data_AF-A0A136HRF1-F1
#
_entry.id   AF-A0A136HRF1-F1
#
_cell.length_a   1.000
_cell.length_b   1.000
_cell.length_c   1.000
_cell.angle_alpha   90.00
_cell.angle_beta   90.00
_cell.angle_gamma   90.00
#
_symmetry.space_group_name_H-M   'P 1'
#
loop_
_entity.id
_entity.type
_entity.pdbx_description
1 polymer ?
#
loop_
_entity_poly.entity_id
_entity_poly.type
_entity_poly.pdbx_seq_one_letter_code
_entity_poly.pdbx_strand_id
1 'polypeptide(L)'
;MEQQYSAIKKALNTLEEAMRHFSLWPASRPSSSAMQSTLPFAVDTMSFECWLAYIFIPKMRAVINAGQPIPNMQIAPAAEVYLTVSSDEIISLLRDIDNIVNAPTKASYIGPRY
;
A
#
# COMPACT_ATOMS: atom_id res chain seq x y z
N MET A 1 14.45 -10.47 6.42
CA MET A 1 13.35 -10.36 5.43
C MET A 1 12.02 -10.75 6.05
N GLU A 2 11.94 -11.83 6.83
CA GLU A 2 10.68 -12.26 7.49
C GLU A 2 10.04 -11.21 8.41
N GLN A 3 10.84 -10.44 9.14
CA GLN A 3 10.31 -9.39 10.03
C GLN A 3 9.61 -8.27 9.26
N GLN A 4 10.14 -7.87 8.09
CA GLN A 4 9.54 -6.84 7.23
C GLN A 4 8.21 -7.33 6.64
N TYR A 5 8.17 -8.58 6.17
CA TYR A 5 6.95 -9.21 5.66
C TYR A 5 5.86 -9.34 6.72
N SER A 6 6.22 -9.67 7.96
CA SER A 6 5.28 -9.75 9.07
C SER A 6 4.76 -8.36 9.48
N ALA A 7 5.66 -7.36 9.56
CA ALA A 7 5.29 -5.99 9.87
C ALA A 7 4.29 -5.41 8.84
N ILE A 8 4.57 -5.58 7.55
CA ILE A 8 3.68 -5.07 6.51
C ILE A 8 2.34 -5.82 6.48
N LYS A 9 2.32 -7.14 6.73
CA LYS A 9 1.07 -7.90 6.87
C LYS A 9 0.20 -7.34 7.99
N LYS A 10 0.80 -7.02 9.14
CA LYS A 10 0.08 -6.40 10.26
C LYS A 10 -0.43 -5.01 9.89
N ALA A 11 0.42 -4.16 9.32
CA ALA A 11 0.05 -2.82 8.92
C ALA A 11 -1.08 -2.80 7.87
N LEU A 12 -1.09 -3.74 6.92
CA LEU A 12 -2.18 -3.91 5.95
C LEU A 12 -3.50 -4.30 6.61
N ASN A 13 -3.47 -5.18 7.63
CA ASN A 13 -4.68 -5.52 8.38
C ASN A 13 -5.20 -4.30 9.16
N THR A 14 -4.31 -3.57 9.83
CA THR A 14 -4.68 -2.36 10.58
C THR A 14 -5.24 -1.27 9.67
N LEU A 15 -4.67 -1.08 8.48
CA LEU A 15 -5.19 -0.18 7.46
C LEU A 15 -6.61 -0.57 7.03
N GLU A 16 -6.86 -1.87 6.79
CA GLU A 16 -8.18 -2.37 6.43
C GLU A 16 -9.21 -2.11 7.55
N GLU A 17 -8.85 -2.37 8.80
CA GLU A 17 -9.71 -2.11 9.95
C GLU A 17 -10.03 -0.62 10.09
N ALA A 18 -9.01 0.24 9.98
CA ALA A 18 -9.20 1.69 10.04
C ALA A 18 -10.07 2.19 8.87
N MET A 19 -9.83 1.75 7.64
CA MET A 19 -10.66 2.12 6.49
C MET A 19 -12.13 1.71 6.68
N ARG A 20 -12.38 0.52 7.25
CA ARG A 20 -13.74 0.08 7.59
C ARG A 20 -14.35 0.93 8.71
N HIS A 21 -13.55 1.28 9.72
CA HIS A 21 -13.98 2.14 10.83
C HIS A 21 -14.43 3.52 10.35
N PHE A 22 -13.64 4.14 9.47
CA PHE A 22 -13.95 5.45 8.88
C PHE A 22 -14.96 5.40 7.72
N SER A 23 -15.55 4.23 7.41
CA SER A 23 -16.42 4.03 6.25
C SER A 23 -15.80 4.43 4.90
N LEU A 24 -14.47 4.44 4.82
CA LEU A 24 -13.69 4.64 3.59
C LEU A 24 -13.54 3.32 2.82
N TRP A 25 -13.82 2.18 3.48
CA TRP A 25 -13.74 0.89 2.82
C TRP A 25 -14.81 0.77 1.73
N PRO A 26 -14.42 0.61 0.46
CA PRO A 26 -15.35 0.57 -0.66
C PRO A 26 -16.27 -0.66 -0.58
N ALA A 27 -17.58 -0.44 -0.49
CA ALA A 27 -18.58 -1.52 -0.48
C ALA A 27 -18.74 -2.18 -1.86
N SER A 28 -18.43 -1.45 -2.94
CA SER A 28 -18.55 -1.95 -4.32
C SER A 28 -17.19 -2.22 -4.93
N ARG A 29 -17.07 -3.34 -5.64
CA ARG A 29 -15.84 -3.71 -6.34
C ARG A 29 -15.67 -2.79 -7.56
N PRO A 30 -14.48 -2.22 -7.79
CA PRO A 30 -14.24 -1.41 -8.98
C PRO A 30 -14.43 -2.25 -10.24
N SER A 31 -14.85 -1.59 -11.32
CA SER A 31 -15.01 -2.23 -12.63
C SER A 31 -13.73 -2.89 -13.08
N SER A 32 -13.82 -4.01 -13.82
CA SER A 32 -12.63 -4.71 -14.33
C SER A 32 -11.71 -3.81 -15.15
N SER A 33 -12.27 -2.87 -15.91
CA SER A 33 -11.51 -1.86 -16.66
C SER A 33 -10.70 -0.93 -15.75
N ALA A 34 -11.23 -0.59 -14.57
CA ALA A 34 -10.55 0.24 -13.60
C ALA A 34 -9.41 -0.53 -12.90
N MET A 35 -9.61 -1.82 -12.64
CA MET A 35 -8.55 -2.71 -12.14
C MET A 35 -7.40 -2.89 -13.14
N GLN A 36 -7.66 -2.68 -14.43
CA GLN A 36 -6.67 -2.73 -15.51
C GLN A 36 -6.01 -1.38 -15.82
N SER A 37 -6.25 -0.34 -15.01
CA SER A 37 -5.63 0.96 -15.22
C SER A 37 -4.10 0.85 -15.16
N THR A 38 -3.43 1.41 -16.16
CA THR A 38 -1.97 1.51 -16.26
C THR A 38 -1.40 2.72 -15.52
N LEU A 39 -2.26 3.61 -15.03
CA LEU A 39 -1.85 4.81 -14.29
C LEU A 39 -1.50 4.50 -12.84
N PRO A 40 -0.54 5.23 -12.23
CA PRO A 40 -0.24 5.09 -10.81
C PRO A 40 -1.48 5.39 -9.98
N PHE A 41 -1.78 4.51 -9.01
CA PHE A 41 -2.94 4.61 -8.11
C PHE A 41 -4.32 4.55 -8.78
N ALA A 42 -4.39 4.24 -10.09
CA ALA A 42 -5.64 4.16 -10.86
C ALA A 42 -6.58 5.38 -10.74
N VAL A 43 -6.00 6.57 -10.50
CA VAL A 43 -6.71 7.83 -10.17
C VAL A 43 -7.71 8.30 -11.22
N ASP A 44 -7.56 7.84 -12.45
CA ASP A 44 -8.45 8.14 -13.57
C ASP A 44 -9.75 7.31 -13.52
N THR A 45 -9.69 6.12 -12.92
CA THR A 45 -10.74 5.10 -13.06
C THR A 45 -11.45 4.74 -11.75
N MET A 46 -10.88 5.07 -10.60
CA MET A 46 -11.47 4.81 -9.28
C MET A 46 -10.93 5.75 -8.21
N SER A 47 -11.68 5.88 -7.11
CA SER A 47 -11.21 6.57 -5.90
C SER A 47 -9.99 5.86 -5.30
N PHE A 48 -9.11 6.64 -4.66
CA PHE A 48 -7.89 6.14 -4.03
C PHE A 48 -8.16 5.05 -2.97
N GLU A 49 -9.24 5.20 -2.21
CA GLU A 49 -9.73 4.22 -1.23
C GLU A 49 -10.03 2.87 -1.89
N CYS A 50 -10.64 2.91 -3.07
CA CYS A 50 -10.98 1.75 -3.87
C CYS A 50 -9.72 1.02 -4.35
N TRP A 51 -8.74 1.79 -4.81
CA TRP A 51 -7.43 1.28 -5.20
C TRP A 51 -6.71 0.62 -4.02
N LEU A 52 -6.76 1.21 -2.82
CA LEU A 52 -6.15 0.65 -1.62
C LEU A 52 -6.74 -0.71 -1.25
N ALA A 53 -8.07 -0.82 -1.20
CA ALA A 53 -8.73 -2.06 -0.79
C ALA A 53 -8.58 -3.19 -1.83
N TYR A 54 -8.73 -2.88 -3.12
CA TYR A 54 -8.86 -3.90 -4.17
C TYR A 54 -7.62 -4.15 -5.01
N ILE A 55 -6.68 -3.21 -5.07
CA ILE A 55 -5.42 -3.39 -5.80
C ILE A 55 -4.27 -3.53 -4.81
N PHE A 56 -4.10 -2.56 -3.92
CA PHE A 56 -2.94 -2.47 -3.06
C PHE A 56 -2.82 -3.63 -2.08
N ILE A 57 -3.82 -3.84 -1.22
CA ILE A 57 -3.82 -4.90 -0.20
C ILE A 57 -3.58 -6.29 -0.83
N PRO A 58 -4.36 -6.75 -1.82
CA PRO A 58 -4.16 -8.08 -2.41
C PRO A 58 -2.82 -8.20 -3.16
N LYS A 59 -2.38 -7.14 -3.86
CA LYS A 59 -1.09 -7.14 -4.55
C LYS A 59 0.07 -7.29 -3.57
N MET A 60 0.04 -6.56 -2.45
CA MET A 60 1.06 -6.67 -1.41
C MET A 60 1.07 -8.04 -0.77
N ARG A 61 -0.11 -8.59 -0.43
CA ARG A 61 -0.21 -9.97 0.08
C ARG A 61 0.38 -10.99 -0.89
N ALA A 62 0.15 -10.83 -2.20
CA ALA A 62 0.71 -11.70 -3.22
C ALA A 62 2.24 -11.60 -3.30
N VAL A 63 2.80 -10.37 -3.28
CA VAL A 63 4.26 -10.13 -3.24
C VAL A 63 4.89 -10.81 -2.02
N ILE A 64 4.28 -10.64 -0.84
CA ILE A 64 4.77 -11.22 0.40
C ILE A 64 4.67 -12.75 0.37
N ASN A 65 3.58 -13.30 -0.17
CA ASN A 65 3.39 -14.74 -0.28
C ASN A 65 4.35 -15.38 -1.29
N ALA A 66 4.67 -14.65 -2.37
CA ALA A 66 5.65 -15.07 -3.37
C ALA A 66 7.10 -14.85 -2.90
N GLY A 67 7.32 -14.24 -1.73
CA GLY A 67 8.65 -13.90 -1.22
C GLY A 67 9.41 -12.90 -2.10
N GLN A 68 8.69 -12.13 -2.91
CA GLN A 68 9.27 -11.16 -3.83
C GLN A 68 9.69 -9.88 -3.09
N PRO A 69 10.72 -9.17 -3.60
CA PRO A 69 11.13 -7.89 -3.02
C PRO A 69 9.96 -6.91 -3.06
N ILE A 70 9.68 -6.30 -1.91
CA ILE A 70 8.65 -5.28 -1.79
C ILE A 70 9.11 -4.06 -2.58
N PRO A 71 8.31 -3.57 -3.55
CA PRO A 71 8.69 -2.40 -4.33
C PRO A 71 8.64 -1.14 -3.47
N ASN A 72 9.64 -0.27 -3.59
CA ASN A 72 9.61 1.07 -2.98
C ASN A 72 8.45 1.87 -3.56
N MET A 73 7.63 2.45 -2.69
CA MET A 73 6.48 3.28 -3.06
C MET A 73 6.22 4.29 -1.95
N GLN A 74 5.47 5.35 -2.28
CA GLN A 74 5.07 6.39 -1.35
C GLN A 74 3.57 6.63 -1.51
N ILE A 75 2.78 6.07 -0.60
CA ILE A 75 1.32 6.06 -0.64
C ILE A 75 0.75 7.16 0.25
N ALA A 76 1.37 7.42 1.40
CA ALA A 76 1.00 8.49 2.33
C ALA A 76 0.89 9.88 1.68
N PRO A 77 1.87 10.39 0.89
CA PRO A 77 1.72 11.68 0.24
C PRO A 77 0.61 11.68 -0.83
N ALA A 78 0.36 10.55 -1.49
CA ALA A 78 -0.76 10.42 -2.40
C ALA A 78 -2.09 10.45 -1.64
N ALA A 79 -2.16 9.80 -0.48
CA ALA A 79 -3.32 9.81 0.40
C ALA A 79 -3.65 11.24 0.85
N GLU A 80 -2.65 12.04 1.25
CA GLU A 80 -2.87 13.45 1.64
C GLU A 80 -3.45 14.30 0.51
N VAL A 81 -3.18 13.96 -0.75
CA VAL A 81 -3.67 14.68 -1.93
C VAL A 81 -5.04 14.18 -2.39
N TYR A 82 -5.27 12.85 -2.35
CA TYR A 82 -6.46 12.22 -2.91
C TYR A 82 -7.57 11.91 -1.89
N LEU A 83 -7.24 11.69 -0.61
CA LEU A 83 -8.25 11.56 0.44
C LEU A 83 -8.78 12.94 0.81
N THR A 84 -10.06 13.15 0.60
CA THR A 84 -10.76 14.38 0.97
C THR A 84 -11.09 14.43 2.47
N VAL A 85 -11.12 13.27 3.13
CA VAL A 85 -11.45 13.15 4.55
C VAL A 85 -10.15 13.15 5.34
N SER A 86 -10.02 14.08 6.28
CA SER A 86 -8.85 14.23 7.17
C SER A 86 -8.74 13.10 8.19
N SER A 87 -8.62 11.86 7.71
CA SER A 87 -8.31 10.70 8.54
C SER A 87 -6.79 10.67 8.77
N ASP A 88 -6.32 11.56 9.65
CA ASP A 88 -4.92 11.63 10.10
C ASP A 88 -4.38 10.26 10.54
N GLU A 89 -5.27 9.43 11.10
CA GLU A 89 -5.00 8.03 11.45
C GLU A 89 -4.66 7.17 10.22
N ILE A 90 -5.43 7.28 9.13
CA ILE A 90 -5.17 6.54 7.87
C ILE A 90 -3.85 6.99 7.25
N ILE A 91 -3.59 8.30 7.22
CA ILE A 91 -2.35 8.86 6.70
C ILE A 91 -1.16 8.36 7.53
N SER A 92 -1.30 8.34 8.87
CA SER A 92 -0.29 7.81 9.78
C SER A 92 -0.02 6.32 9.54
N LEU A 93 -1.06 5.51 9.33
CA LEU A 93 -0.95 4.08 9.00
C LEU A 93 -0.27 3.87 7.64
N LEU A 94 -0.63 4.65 6.63
CA LEU A 94 0.02 4.60 5.31
C LEU A 94 1.48 5.01 5.39
N ARG A 95 1.81 5.99 6.23
CA ARG A 95 3.19 6.44 6.44
C ARG A 95 4.03 5.36 7.13
N ASP A 96 3.45 4.62 8.07
CA ASP A 96 4.09 3.46 8.69
C ASP A 96 4.37 2.38 7.63
N ILE A 97 3.38 2.07 6.78
CA ILE A 97 3.56 1.15 5.64
C ILE A 97 4.68 1.62 4.72
N ASP A 98 4.69 2.90 4.32
CA ASP A 98 5.74 3.45 3.47
C ASP A 98 7.11 3.35 4.12
N ASN A 99 7.23 3.59 5.42
CA ASN A 99 8.48 3.41 6.14
C ASN A 99 8.91 1.94 6.15
N ILE A 100 7.99 0.99 6.34
CA ILE A 100 8.31 -0.45 6.30
C ILE A 100 8.74 -0.89 4.91
N VAL A 101 8.14 -0.32 3.86
CA VAL A 101 8.44 -0.64 2.47
C VAL A 101 9.78 -0.04 2.02
N ASN A 102 9.98 1.26 2.29
CA ASN A 102 11.20 1.99 1.95
C ASN A 102 12.33 1.73 2.95
N ALA A 103 12.05 1.00 4.05
CA ALA A 103 13.08 0.56 4.97
C ALA A 103 14.19 -0.09 4.12
N PRO A 104 15.44 0.40 4.21
CA PRO A 104 16.50 -0.10 3.37
C PRO A 104 16.69 -1.58 3.70
N THR A 105 16.11 -2.45 2.88
CA THR A 105 16.52 -3.83 2.82
C THR A 105 18.00 -3.76 2.53
N LYS A 106 18.84 -4.16 3.49
CA LYS A 106 20.29 -4.32 3.32
C LYS A 106 20.53 -5.37 2.23
N ALA A 107 20.31 -4.99 0.99
CA ALA A 107 20.48 -5.74 -0.24
C ALA A 107 21.06 -4.78 -1.29
N SER A 108 22.00 -3.96 -0.85
CA SER A 108 23.09 -3.50 -1.72
C SER A 108 24.38 -3.86 -1.01
N TYR A 109 24.63 -5.18 -0.92
CA TYR A 109 26.00 -5.67 -0.92
C TYR A 109 26.48 -5.55 -2.38
N ILE A 110 26.88 -4.35 -2.77
CA ILE A 110 27.88 -4.22 -3.81
C ILE A 110 29.22 -4.42 -3.10
N GLY A 111 29.78 -5.62 -3.24
CA GLY A 111 31.07 -5.98 -2.65
C GLY A 111 32.20 -5.04 -3.10
N PRO A 112 33.39 -5.12 -2.46
CA PRO A 112 34.47 -4.19 -2.72
C PRO A 112 34.91 -4.32 -4.18
N ARG A 113 34.84 -3.23 -4.94
CA ARG A 113 35.64 -3.11 -6.16
C ARG A 113 37.08 -2.92 -5.71
N TYR A 114 37.88 -3.97 -5.91
CA TYR A 114 39.34 -3.97 -5.82
C TYR A 114 39.95 -2.80 -6.59
#